data_AF-U2EEU9-F1
#
_entry.id   AF-U2EEU9-F1
#
_cell.length_a   1.000
_cell.length_b   1.000
_cell.length_c   1.000
_cell.angle_alpha   90.00
_cell.angle_beta   90.00
_cell.angle_gamma   90.00
#
_symmetry.space_group_name_H-M   'P 1'
#
loop_
_entity.id
_entity.type
_entity.pdbx_description
1 polymer ?
#
loop_
_entity_poly.entity_id
_entity_poly.type
_entity_poly.pdbx_seq_one_letter_code
_entity_poly.pdbx_strand_id
1 'polypeptide(L)'
;MGHIMKFFTYIMNYFSIEYEDMDLLDQVQVFRRRNIIVNRVLFMINILVTIFIVANPNQIIEVNALESLSLIAPTIGINILMAYFVSHDKDDLEKQTFGMYIVILSIVYLVLRVYYLHPALYTYVLIYLALVMISLFQNKNAMFLGDIMIFVVASIFHILALDQDSIFQTIIPKEVDPQFAVSIYTLFLLLFIFVITSIVLFSEHMENERKQELTKRNEIEGEFKHVIWNVFDTIEEFSESIVEHEKKGIYKIGLISKKLAGFCGFKEQDSLNLFNYSIIHGVHQDFSTHLGTEQKELLLDDYQQLKYKLNTGNNLIRRIRLSNKCNEMVRSRFESWIISQTFKQLKSEDSTKENQMILLAETYVLLRDKKSYKKALTHVKAVKELTDNFNHFFDDNVLSTFLDHHIEFEIIYENN
;
A
#
# COMPACT_ATOMS: atom_id res chain seq x y z
N MET A 1 26.84 23.17 19.00
CA MET A 1 26.02 21.94 18.83
C MET A 1 25.21 21.95 17.52
N GLY A 2 24.45 23.01 17.20
CA GLY A 2 23.64 23.08 15.97
C GLY A 2 24.40 23.04 14.64
N HIS A 3 25.61 23.60 14.54
CA HIS A 3 26.42 23.52 13.31
C HIS A 3 27.00 22.12 13.05
N ILE A 4 27.35 21.40 14.11
CA ILE A 4 27.82 20.01 14.03
C ILE A 4 26.66 19.10 13.60
N MET A 5 25.47 19.30 14.18
CA MET A 5 24.26 18.57 13.79
C MET A 5 23.93 18.80 12.31
N LYS A 6 23.94 20.06 11.84
CA LYS A 6 23.71 20.39 10.42
C LYS A 6 24.76 19.79 9.49
N PHE A 7 26.02 19.76 9.91
CA PHE A 7 27.10 19.13 9.15
C PHE A 7 26.90 17.61 9.05
N PHE A 8 26.54 16.94 10.15
CA PHE A 8 26.21 15.52 10.13
C PHE A 8 24.96 15.23 9.28
N THR A 9 23.90 16.04 9.39
CA THR A 9 22.72 15.91 8.51
C THR A 9 23.08 16.08 7.04
N TYR A 10 23.95 17.04 6.70
CA TYR A 10 24.42 17.23 5.33
C TYR A 10 25.21 16.01 4.83
N ILE A 11 26.10 15.45 5.64
CA ILE A 11 26.83 14.22 5.31
C ILE A 11 25.86 13.04 5.15
N MET A 12 24.88 12.89 6.05
CA MET A 12 23.90 11.82 5.97
C MET A 12 23.06 11.92 4.70
N ASN A 13 22.63 13.12 4.31
CA ASN A 13 21.88 13.35 3.05
C ASN A 13 22.77 13.16 1.81
N TYR A 14 24.08 13.39 1.94
CA TYR A 14 25.03 13.15 0.86
C TYR A 14 25.24 11.64 0.59
N PHE A 15 25.05 10.80 1.60
CA PHE A 15 25.17 9.34 1.52
C PHE A 15 23.83 8.59 1.62
N SER A 16 22.70 9.29 1.73
CA SER A 16 21.38 8.66 1.79
C SER A 16 20.99 8.07 0.44
N ILE A 17 20.40 6.87 0.49
CA ILE A 17 19.79 6.24 -0.69
C ILE A 17 18.49 6.99 -1.03
N GLU A 18 17.73 7.44 -0.04
CA GLU A 18 16.48 8.18 -0.25
C GLU A 18 16.75 9.69 -0.39
N TYR A 19 16.12 10.32 -1.39
CA TYR A 19 16.01 11.78 -1.52
C TYR A 19 14.56 12.13 -1.85
N GLU A 20 14.11 13.32 -1.44
CA GLU A 20 12.78 13.85 -1.78
C GLU A 20 12.59 13.77 -3.30
N ASP A 21 11.62 12.99 -3.78
CA ASP A 21 11.27 12.72 -5.20
C ASP A 21 11.84 11.43 -5.85
N MET A 22 12.47 10.51 -5.11
CA MET A 22 12.80 9.19 -5.66
C MET A 22 11.58 8.26 -5.69
N ASP A 23 11.27 7.70 -6.86
CA ASP A 23 10.37 6.55 -6.95
C ASP A 23 11.09 5.28 -6.49
N LEU A 24 10.71 4.74 -5.34
CA LEU A 24 11.28 3.52 -4.76
C LEU A 24 10.90 2.25 -5.56
N LEU A 25 9.88 2.32 -6.42
CA LEU A 25 9.50 1.25 -7.33
C LEU A 25 10.36 1.24 -8.60
N ASP A 26 10.98 2.37 -8.96
CA ASP A 26 11.92 2.45 -10.08
C ASP A 26 13.27 1.83 -9.70
N GLN A 27 13.46 0.60 -10.18
CA GLN A 27 14.68 -0.16 -9.93
C GLN A 27 15.94 0.52 -10.49
N VAL A 28 15.81 1.24 -11.61
CA VAL A 28 16.97 1.88 -12.25
C VAL A 28 17.40 3.09 -11.45
N GLN A 29 16.47 3.90 -10.96
CA GLN A 29 16.79 5.05 -10.10
C GLN A 29 17.45 4.63 -8.78
N VAL A 30 16.89 3.63 -8.10
CA VAL A 30 17.48 3.10 -6.85
C VAL A 30 18.89 2.57 -7.11
N PHE A 31 19.07 1.81 -8.18
CA PHE A 31 20.36 1.21 -8.51
C PHE A 31 21.40 2.26 -8.93
N ARG A 32 21.02 3.24 -9.73
CA ARG A 32 21.84 4.41 -10.06
C ARG A 32 22.28 5.17 -8.82
N ARG A 33 21.40 5.30 -7.83
CA ARG A 33 21.75 5.97 -6.56
C ARG A 33 22.81 5.19 -5.78
N ARG A 34 22.72 3.86 -5.74
CA ARG A 34 23.78 3.02 -5.13
C ARG A 34 25.12 3.23 -5.82
N ASN A 35 25.15 3.23 -7.16
CA ASN A 35 26.36 3.53 -7.93
C ASN A 35 26.98 4.89 -7.56
N ILE A 36 26.16 5.93 -7.41
CA ILE A 36 26.62 7.26 -6.97
C ILE A 36 27.29 7.20 -5.60
N ILE A 37 26.63 6.53 -4.64
CA ILE A 37 27.10 6.44 -3.25
C ILE A 37 28.43 5.69 -3.19
N VAL A 38 28.52 4.51 -3.80
CA VAL A 38 29.77 3.73 -3.78
C VAL A 38 30.90 4.48 -4.48
N ASN A 39 30.63 5.15 -5.60
CA ASN A 39 31.64 5.96 -6.30
C ASN A 39 32.16 7.11 -5.42
N ARG A 40 31.28 7.77 -4.65
CA ARG A 40 31.68 8.83 -3.71
C ARG A 40 32.54 8.28 -2.58
N VAL A 41 32.18 7.13 -2.01
CA VAL A 41 32.96 6.45 -0.97
C VAL A 41 34.34 6.06 -1.51
N LEU A 42 34.38 5.45 -2.71
CA LEU A 42 35.62 5.07 -3.38
C LEU A 42 36.52 6.29 -3.66
N PHE A 43 35.95 7.41 -4.08
CA PHE A 43 36.70 8.65 -4.30
C PHE A 43 37.34 9.17 -3.01
N MET A 44 36.59 9.19 -1.90
CA MET A 44 37.11 9.59 -0.58
C MET A 44 38.25 8.67 -0.11
N ILE A 45 38.06 7.36 -0.23
CA ILE A 45 39.10 6.38 0.14
C ILE A 45 40.34 6.55 -0.73
N ASN A 46 40.18 6.80 -2.03
CA ASN A 46 41.29 7.07 -2.93
C ASN A 46 42.11 8.29 -2.50
N ILE A 47 41.46 9.38 -2.09
CA ILE A 47 42.15 10.57 -1.56
C ILE A 47 42.92 10.22 -0.29
N LEU A 48 42.28 9.56 0.67
CA LEU A 48 42.90 9.20 1.94
C LEU A 48 44.11 8.29 1.76
N VAL A 49 43.98 7.26 0.92
CA VAL A 49 45.06 6.34 0.55
C VAL A 49 46.20 7.09 -0.13
N THR A 50 45.89 8.02 -1.04
CA THR A 50 46.90 8.83 -1.74
C THR A 50 47.68 9.69 -0.75
N ILE A 51 46.99 10.37 0.17
CA ILE A 51 47.63 11.17 1.23
C ILE A 51 48.52 10.28 2.10
N PHE A 52 48.03 9.09 2.47
CA PHE A 52 48.78 8.15 3.30
C PHE A 52 50.09 7.72 2.63
N ILE A 53 50.05 7.39 1.34
CA ILE A 53 51.23 7.00 0.55
C ILE A 53 52.23 8.17 0.49
N VAL A 54 51.76 9.38 0.15
CA VAL A 54 52.62 10.56 0.04
C VAL A 54 53.23 10.99 1.39
N ALA A 55 52.49 10.82 2.49
CA ALA A 55 52.94 11.20 3.83
C ALA A 55 54.00 10.25 4.42
N ASN A 56 54.12 9.02 3.91
CA ASN A 56 55.05 8.00 4.42
C ASN A 56 56.05 7.53 3.34
N PRO A 57 56.87 8.44 2.77
CA PRO A 57 57.76 8.10 1.66
C PRO A 57 58.88 7.12 2.03
N ASN A 58 59.29 7.08 3.30
CA ASN A 58 60.46 6.31 3.76
C ASN A 58 60.20 4.80 3.94
N GLN A 59 58.97 4.33 3.72
CA GLN A 59 58.57 2.92 3.80
C GLN A 59 58.00 2.39 2.47
N ILE A 60 58.04 3.22 1.41
CA ILE A 60 57.76 2.76 0.05
C ILE A 60 58.99 1.95 -0.37
N ILE A 61 58.79 0.87 -1.11
CA ILE A 61 59.82 0.27 -1.98
C ILE A 61 60.51 1.42 -2.75
N GLU A 62 61.75 1.28 -3.24
CA GLU A 62 62.46 2.29 -4.07
C GLU A 62 61.71 2.62 -5.39
N VAL A 63 60.50 3.14 -5.27
CA VAL A 63 59.54 3.48 -6.29
C VAL A 63 59.59 5.00 -6.30
N ASN A 64 60.09 5.55 -7.40
CA ASN A 64 60.22 6.99 -7.55
C ASN A 64 58.85 7.66 -7.31
N ALA A 65 58.83 8.87 -6.75
CA ALA A 65 57.58 9.60 -6.50
C ALA A 65 56.70 9.69 -7.77
N LEU A 66 57.32 9.70 -8.95
CA LEU A 66 56.67 9.66 -10.26
C LEU A 66 55.90 8.35 -10.55
N GLU A 67 56.42 7.20 -10.11
CA GLU A 67 55.76 5.89 -10.24
C GLU A 67 54.61 5.73 -9.25
N SER A 68 54.72 6.32 -8.05
CA SER A 68 53.59 6.36 -7.12
C SER A 68 52.43 7.23 -7.66
N LEU A 69 52.75 8.32 -8.37
CA LEU A 69 51.78 9.20 -9.02
C LEU A 69 51.13 8.56 -10.25
N SER A 70 51.87 7.77 -11.03
CA SER A 70 51.32 7.10 -12.22
C SER A 70 50.25 6.06 -11.86
N LEU A 71 50.37 5.42 -10.69
CA LEU A 71 49.37 4.47 -10.15
C LEU A 71 48.09 5.14 -9.61
N ILE A 72 48.05 6.47 -9.52
CA ILE A 72 46.84 7.23 -9.16
C ILE A 72 45.99 7.51 -10.40
N ALA A 73 46.61 7.63 -11.58
CA ALA A 73 45.92 7.96 -12.83
C ALA A 73 44.78 6.97 -13.17
N PRO A 74 44.93 5.64 -13.02
CA PRO A 74 43.84 4.70 -13.29
C PRO A 74 42.62 4.92 -12.39
N THR A 75 42.83 5.19 -11.09
CA THR A 75 41.70 5.45 -10.16
C THR A 75 40.96 6.75 -10.46
N ILE A 76 41.66 7.80 -10.91
CA ILE A 76 41.01 9.04 -11.37
C ILE A 76 40.25 8.78 -12.67
N GLY A 77 40.86 8.08 -13.62
CA GLY A 77 40.24 7.71 -14.89
C GLY A 77 38.94 6.93 -14.69
N ILE A 78 38.92 5.98 -13.77
CA ILE A 78 37.70 5.23 -13.47
C ILE A 78 36.64 6.13 -12.81
N ASN A 79 36.99 6.97 -11.84
CA ASN A 79 35.99 7.86 -11.21
C ASN A 79 35.32 8.80 -12.24
N ILE A 80 36.07 9.25 -13.25
CA ILE A 80 35.54 10.04 -14.37
C ILE A 80 34.61 9.20 -15.25
N LEU A 81 35.06 8.00 -15.63
CA LEU A 81 34.29 7.07 -16.46
C LEU A 81 32.97 6.65 -15.77
N MET A 82 33.00 6.49 -14.44
CA MET A 82 31.82 6.25 -13.63
C MET A 82 30.89 7.45 -13.56
N ALA A 83 31.41 8.65 -13.36
CA ALA A 83 30.61 9.87 -13.41
C ALA A 83 29.92 10.02 -14.77
N TYR A 84 30.58 9.59 -15.86
CA TYR A 84 29.99 9.53 -17.19
C TYR A 84 28.83 8.53 -17.27
N PHE A 85 29.02 7.25 -16.90
CA PHE A 85 27.94 6.24 -16.95
C PHE A 85 26.75 6.52 -16.02
N VAL A 86 26.99 7.23 -14.92
CA VAL A 86 25.93 7.62 -13.96
C VAL A 86 25.17 8.87 -14.40
N SER A 87 25.77 9.72 -15.24
CA SER A 87 25.16 10.97 -15.71
C SER A 87 24.52 10.85 -17.10
N HIS A 88 25.06 9.98 -17.96
CA HIS A 88 24.57 9.72 -19.31
C HIS A 88 23.58 8.54 -19.28
N ASP A 89 22.38 8.73 -19.85
CA ASP A 89 21.29 7.74 -19.93
C ASP A 89 20.91 7.11 -18.58
N LYS A 90 20.23 7.92 -17.77
CA LYS A 90 19.90 7.66 -16.36
C LYS A 90 18.97 6.47 -16.14
N ASP A 91 18.22 6.09 -17.17
CA ASP A 91 17.15 5.09 -17.11
C ASP A 91 17.56 3.75 -17.76
N ASP A 92 18.83 3.63 -18.18
CA ASP A 92 19.38 2.41 -18.78
C ASP A 92 20.01 1.50 -17.71
N LEU A 93 19.31 0.40 -17.39
CA LEU A 93 19.76 -0.59 -16.42
C LEU A 93 21.08 -1.25 -16.79
N GLU A 94 21.34 -1.51 -18.08
CA GLU A 94 22.55 -2.17 -18.54
C GLU A 94 23.77 -1.28 -18.32
N LYS A 95 23.64 0.02 -18.62
CA LYS A 95 24.70 1.00 -18.36
C LYS A 95 24.99 1.17 -16.87
N GLN A 96 23.95 1.20 -16.03
CA GLN A 96 24.15 1.23 -14.58
C GLN A 96 24.83 -0.06 -14.08
N THR A 97 24.52 -1.20 -14.67
CA THR A 97 25.12 -2.50 -14.31
C THR A 97 26.59 -2.57 -14.73
N PHE A 98 26.91 -2.05 -15.91
CA PHE A 98 28.29 -1.94 -16.38
C PHE A 98 29.11 -1.01 -15.48
N GLY A 99 28.55 0.13 -15.08
CA GLY A 99 29.18 1.03 -14.12
C GLY A 99 29.50 0.34 -12.79
N MET A 100 28.55 -0.43 -12.23
CA MET A 100 28.79 -1.19 -11.01
C MET A 100 30.02 -2.11 -11.13
N TYR A 101 30.16 -2.86 -12.23
CA TYR A 101 31.32 -3.74 -12.44
C TYR A 101 32.65 -2.98 -12.56
N ILE A 102 32.64 -1.81 -13.20
CA ILE A 102 33.82 -0.94 -13.29
C ILE A 102 34.26 -0.47 -11.88
N VAL A 103 33.31 -0.11 -11.02
CA VAL A 103 33.62 0.28 -9.62
C VAL A 103 34.21 -0.89 -8.85
N ILE A 104 33.65 -2.10 -8.98
CA ILE A 104 34.19 -3.30 -8.32
C ILE A 104 35.63 -3.54 -8.76
N LEU A 105 35.90 -3.50 -10.07
CA LEU A 105 37.25 -3.64 -10.60
C LEU A 105 38.21 -2.56 -10.05
N SER A 106 37.70 -1.36 -9.78
CA SER A 106 38.48 -0.25 -9.24
C SER A 106 38.77 -0.37 -7.75
N ILE A 107 37.81 -0.90 -7.00
CA ILE A 107 37.99 -1.27 -5.60
C ILE A 107 39.10 -2.33 -5.50
N VAL A 108 39.05 -3.35 -6.35
CA VAL A 108 40.08 -4.41 -6.40
C VAL A 108 41.44 -3.83 -6.82
N TYR A 109 41.47 -2.96 -7.84
CA TYR A 109 42.69 -2.27 -8.25
C TYR A 109 43.29 -1.42 -7.13
N LEU A 110 42.45 -0.73 -6.35
CA LEU A 110 42.91 0.05 -5.20
C LEU A 110 43.61 -0.83 -4.17
N VAL A 111 43.04 -1.99 -3.85
CA VAL A 111 43.67 -2.98 -2.96
C VAL A 111 45.02 -3.42 -3.53
N LEU A 112 45.06 -3.81 -4.81
CA LEU A 112 46.29 -4.23 -5.49
C LEU A 112 47.37 -3.16 -5.43
N ARG A 113 47.02 -1.91 -5.75
CA ARG A 113 47.94 -0.77 -5.75
C ARG A 113 48.57 -0.54 -4.38
N VAL A 114 47.75 -0.46 -3.34
CA VAL A 114 48.26 -0.16 -1.99
C VAL A 114 49.14 -1.27 -1.48
N TYR A 115 48.73 -2.52 -1.73
CA TYR A 115 49.48 -3.68 -1.27
C TYR A 115 50.83 -3.82 -1.98
N TYR A 116 50.89 -3.48 -3.28
CA TYR A 116 52.13 -3.44 -4.04
C TYR A 116 53.08 -2.34 -3.53
N LEU A 117 52.56 -1.14 -3.27
CA LEU A 117 53.38 0.01 -2.84
C LEU A 117 53.83 -0.10 -1.37
N HIS A 118 52.99 -0.67 -0.51
CA HIS A 118 53.23 -0.80 0.93
C HIS A 118 52.75 -2.17 1.46
N PRO A 119 53.54 -3.23 1.27
CA PRO A 119 53.25 -4.53 1.85
C PRO A 119 53.48 -4.48 3.36
N ALA A 120 52.41 -4.30 4.13
CA ALA A 120 52.46 -4.19 5.59
C ALA A 120 51.21 -4.81 6.22
N LEU A 121 51.29 -5.26 7.47
CA LEU A 121 50.16 -5.92 8.14
C LEU A 121 48.88 -5.07 8.14
N TYR A 122 48.98 -3.75 8.33
CA TYR A 122 47.81 -2.87 8.37
C TYR A 122 47.17 -2.65 6.98
N THR A 123 47.90 -2.85 5.88
CA THR A 123 47.31 -2.72 4.53
C THR A 123 46.38 -3.89 4.21
N TYR A 124 46.49 -5.00 4.94
CA TYR A 124 45.55 -6.13 4.89
C TYR A 124 44.12 -5.73 5.29
N VAL A 125 43.94 -4.70 6.13
CA VAL A 125 42.61 -4.17 6.50
C VAL A 125 41.83 -3.66 5.28
N LEU A 126 42.52 -3.23 4.22
CA LEU A 126 41.88 -2.71 3.00
C LEU A 126 41.14 -3.78 2.21
N ILE A 127 41.51 -5.06 2.35
CA ILE A 127 40.78 -6.19 1.74
C ILE A 127 39.37 -6.28 2.36
N TYR A 128 39.26 -6.16 3.68
CA TYR A 128 37.97 -6.16 4.35
C TYR A 128 37.15 -4.90 4.04
N LEU A 129 37.81 -3.74 3.96
CA LEU A 129 37.17 -2.49 3.55
C LEU A 129 36.62 -2.58 2.12
N ALA A 130 37.33 -3.25 1.21
CA ALA A 130 36.89 -3.49 -0.16
C ALA A 130 35.60 -4.32 -0.21
N LEU A 131 35.52 -5.41 0.57
CA LEU A 131 34.31 -6.23 0.69
C LEU A 131 33.13 -5.42 1.26
N VAL A 132 33.38 -4.57 2.27
CA VAL A 132 32.35 -3.66 2.78
C VAL A 132 31.88 -2.68 1.71
N MET A 133 32.79 -2.07 0.93
CA MET A 133 32.41 -1.18 -0.16
C MET A 133 31.58 -1.88 -1.23
N ILE A 134 31.92 -3.11 -1.60
CA ILE A 134 31.17 -3.90 -2.58
C ILE A 134 29.78 -4.25 -2.02
N SER A 135 29.67 -4.53 -0.72
CA SER A 135 28.39 -4.81 -0.08
C SER A 135 27.39 -3.65 -0.11
N LEU A 136 27.87 -2.41 -0.24
CA LEU A 136 27.02 -1.22 -0.37
C LEU A 136 26.18 -1.21 -1.66
N PHE A 137 26.55 -2.01 -2.67
CA PHE A 137 25.69 -2.21 -3.85
C PHE A 137 24.41 -2.97 -3.52
N GLN A 138 24.37 -3.70 -2.40
CA GLN A 138 23.23 -4.52 -1.97
C GLN A 138 22.68 -5.38 -3.15
N ASN A 139 23.60 -5.97 -3.91
CA ASN A 139 23.30 -6.72 -5.12
C ASN A 139 24.12 -8.02 -5.11
N LYS A 140 23.44 -9.16 -5.24
CA LYS A 140 24.05 -10.49 -5.23
C LYS A 140 25.12 -10.71 -6.30
N ASN A 141 24.93 -10.17 -7.51
CA ASN A 141 25.87 -10.36 -8.62
C ASN A 141 27.16 -9.55 -8.39
N ALA A 142 27.02 -8.32 -7.90
CA ALA A 142 28.16 -7.52 -7.46
C ALA A 142 28.94 -8.21 -6.33
N MET A 143 28.21 -8.69 -5.32
CA MET A 143 28.82 -9.35 -4.17
C MET A 143 29.59 -10.60 -4.61
N PHE A 144 28.95 -11.48 -5.39
CA PHE A 144 29.58 -12.69 -5.90
C PHE A 144 30.83 -12.42 -6.74
N LEU A 145 30.77 -11.47 -7.67
CA LEU A 145 31.94 -11.09 -8.48
C LEU A 145 33.05 -10.51 -7.60
N GLY A 146 32.68 -9.61 -6.68
CA GLY A 146 33.60 -8.98 -5.75
C GLY A 146 34.30 -9.96 -4.83
N ASP A 147 33.56 -10.91 -4.26
CA ASP A 147 34.08 -11.98 -3.41
C ASP A 147 35.12 -12.81 -4.15
N ILE A 148 34.82 -13.23 -5.38
CA ILE A 148 35.76 -13.99 -6.22
C ILE A 148 37.03 -13.17 -6.49
N MET A 149 36.89 -11.92 -6.94
CA MET A 149 38.04 -11.10 -7.28
C MET A 149 38.93 -10.82 -6.06
N ILE A 150 38.33 -10.47 -4.92
CA ILE A 150 39.05 -10.22 -3.68
C ILE A 150 39.70 -11.49 -3.15
N PHE A 151 39.01 -12.63 -3.20
CA PHE A 151 39.57 -13.91 -2.79
C PHE A 151 40.78 -14.31 -3.65
N VAL A 152 40.70 -14.13 -4.97
CA VAL A 152 41.83 -14.39 -5.89
C VAL A 152 43.00 -13.47 -5.58
N VAL A 153 42.76 -12.16 -5.41
CA VAL A 153 43.82 -11.20 -5.09
C VAL A 153 44.46 -11.50 -3.73
N ALA A 154 43.66 -11.78 -2.70
CA ALA A 154 44.16 -12.14 -1.38
C ALA A 154 44.97 -13.44 -1.42
N SER A 155 44.52 -14.44 -2.19
CA SER A 155 45.23 -15.72 -2.36
C SER A 155 46.59 -15.52 -3.02
N ILE A 156 46.69 -14.66 -4.03
CA ILE A 156 47.97 -14.31 -4.65
C ILE A 156 48.92 -13.71 -3.61
N PHE A 157 48.44 -12.77 -2.80
CA PHE A 157 49.25 -12.16 -1.75
C PHE A 157 49.66 -13.14 -0.65
N HIS A 158 48.78 -14.06 -0.28
CA HIS A 158 49.08 -15.12 0.66
C HIS A 158 50.16 -16.07 0.15
N ILE A 159 50.12 -16.44 -1.13
CA ILE A 159 51.17 -17.25 -1.76
C ILE A 159 52.50 -16.50 -1.78
N LEU A 160 52.50 -15.23 -2.19
CA LEU A 160 53.71 -14.41 -2.22
C LEU A 160 54.30 -14.21 -0.82
N ALA A 161 53.48 -14.06 0.22
CA ALA A 161 53.95 -13.88 1.59
C ALA A 161 54.63 -15.12 2.20
N LEU A 162 54.45 -16.31 1.61
CA LEU A 162 55.17 -17.53 2.03
C LEU A 162 56.60 -17.58 1.51
N ASP A 163 56.91 -16.84 0.44
CA ASP A 163 58.26 -16.77 -0.11
C ASP A 163 59.13 -15.86 0.78
N GLN A 164 60.22 -16.43 1.30
CA GLN A 164 61.08 -15.79 2.31
C GLN A 164 61.87 -14.61 1.72
N ASP A 165 62.11 -14.60 0.41
CA ASP A 165 62.79 -13.51 -0.29
C ASP A 165 61.82 -12.44 -0.80
N SER A 166 60.52 -12.61 -0.57
CA SER A 166 59.52 -11.66 -1.02
C SER A 166 59.44 -10.43 -0.12
N ILE A 167 59.17 -9.28 -0.73
CA ILE A 167 58.77 -8.04 -0.04
C ILE A 167 57.47 -8.20 0.78
N PHE A 168 56.73 -9.30 0.58
CA PHE A 168 55.44 -9.56 1.22
C PHE A 168 55.55 -10.36 2.52
N GLN A 169 56.74 -10.83 2.90
CA GLN A 169 56.97 -11.48 4.19
C GLN A 169 56.64 -10.55 5.37
N THR A 170 56.76 -9.23 5.20
CA THR A 170 56.47 -8.18 6.20
C THR A 170 55.03 -8.16 6.69
N ILE A 171 54.11 -8.82 5.98
CA ILE A 171 52.71 -8.98 6.40
C ILE A 171 52.58 -9.99 7.53
N ILE A 172 53.51 -10.93 7.63
CA ILE A 172 53.51 -11.97 8.65
C ILE A 172 54.44 -11.54 9.80
N PRO A 173 53.98 -11.55 11.06
CA PRO A 173 54.87 -11.31 12.20
C PRO A 173 56.04 -12.30 12.19
N LYS A 174 57.28 -11.80 12.34
CA LYS A 174 58.51 -12.60 12.26
C LYS A 174 58.58 -13.76 13.26
N GLU A 175 57.78 -13.71 14.32
CA GLU A 175 57.72 -14.68 15.41
C GLU A 175 56.77 -15.85 15.12
N VAL A 176 55.99 -15.78 14.04
CA VAL A 176 54.95 -16.74 13.70
C VAL A 176 55.34 -17.52 12.44
N ASP A 177 55.07 -18.82 12.44
CA ASP A 177 55.23 -19.66 11.25
C ASP A 177 54.38 -19.10 10.08
N PRO A 178 54.98 -18.77 8.93
CA PRO A 178 54.29 -18.20 7.78
C PRO A 178 53.10 -19.04 7.28
N GLN A 179 53.24 -20.37 7.29
CA GLN A 179 52.18 -21.27 6.83
C GLN A 179 50.95 -21.21 7.74
N PHE A 180 51.19 -21.19 9.05
CA PHE A 180 50.14 -21.06 10.05
C PHE A 180 49.43 -19.69 9.96
N ALA A 181 50.19 -18.60 9.80
CA ALA A 181 49.62 -17.25 9.69
C ALA A 181 48.73 -17.09 8.45
N VAL A 182 49.18 -17.55 7.28
CA VAL A 182 48.39 -17.52 6.03
C VAL A 182 47.11 -18.35 6.17
N SER A 183 47.18 -19.51 6.81
CA SER A 183 46.00 -20.36 7.05
C SER A 183 44.96 -19.67 7.94
N ILE A 184 45.41 -18.92 8.96
CA ILE A 184 44.51 -18.13 9.80
C ILE A 184 43.87 -16.97 9.00
N TYR A 185 44.66 -16.23 8.22
CA TYR A 185 44.13 -15.09 7.46
C TYR A 185 43.15 -15.51 6.36
N THR A 186 43.42 -16.61 5.67
CA THR A 186 42.47 -17.21 4.70
C THR A 186 41.17 -17.64 5.38
N LEU A 187 41.23 -18.27 6.57
CA LEU A 187 40.04 -18.64 7.33
C LEU A 187 39.21 -17.42 7.74
N PHE A 188 39.85 -16.37 8.27
CA PHE A 188 39.18 -15.12 8.63
C PHE A 188 38.57 -14.42 7.41
N LEU A 189 39.25 -14.43 6.27
CA LEU A 189 38.72 -13.89 5.03
C LEU A 189 37.46 -14.64 4.57
N LEU A 190 37.49 -15.98 4.59
CA LEU A 190 36.33 -16.81 4.24
C LEU A 190 35.14 -16.57 5.17
N LEU A 191 35.41 -16.47 6.48
CA LEU A 191 34.37 -16.15 7.47
C LEU A 191 33.76 -14.76 7.20
N PHE A 192 34.60 -13.77 6.90
CA PHE A 192 34.15 -12.42 6.63
C PHE A 192 33.32 -12.32 5.34
N ILE A 193 33.80 -12.95 4.26
CA ILE A 193 33.04 -13.10 3.00
C ILE A 193 31.68 -13.71 3.32
N PHE A 194 31.64 -14.86 4.00
CA PHE A 194 30.38 -15.53 4.36
C PHE A 194 29.40 -14.61 5.08
N VAL A 195 29.86 -13.85 6.09
CA VAL A 195 29.01 -12.93 6.85
C VAL A 195 28.47 -11.80 5.97
N ILE A 196 29.33 -11.12 5.21
CA ILE A 196 28.91 -9.99 4.38
C ILE A 196 27.99 -10.46 3.24
N THR A 197 28.30 -11.59 2.59
CA THR A 197 27.48 -12.15 1.52
C THR A 197 26.10 -12.51 2.06
N SER A 198 26.03 -13.09 3.26
CA SER A 198 24.74 -13.38 3.92
C SER A 198 23.94 -12.10 4.16
N ILE A 199 24.55 -11.04 4.69
CA ILE A 199 23.89 -9.75 4.93
C ILE A 199 23.33 -9.17 3.62
N VAL A 200 24.10 -9.20 2.53
CA VAL A 200 23.66 -8.69 1.22
C VAL A 200 22.51 -9.51 0.66
N LEU A 201 22.59 -10.84 0.71
CA LEU A 201 21.52 -11.72 0.22
C LEU A 201 20.21 -11.52 0.99
N PHE A 202 20.28 -11.43 2.33
CA PHE A 202 19.10 -11.14 3.15
C PHE A 202 18.54 -9.74 2.86
N SER A 203 19.39 -8.73 2.71
CA SER A 203 18.97 -7.36 2.41
C SER A 203 18.25 -7.26 1.06
N GLU A 204 18.79 -7.89 0.01
CA GLU A 204 18.17 -7.91 -1.32
C GLU A 204 16.82 -8.64 -1.28
N HIS A 205 16.74 -9.76 -0.56
CA HIS A 205 15.50 -10.51 -0.39
C HIS A 205 14.42 -9.67 0.32
N MET A 206 14.74 -9.06 1.46
CA MET A 206 13.81 -8.22 2.21
C MET A 206 13.33 -6.99 1.41
N GLU A 207 14.20 -6.40 0.60
CA GLU A 207 13.81 -5.30 -0.28
C GLU A 207 12.82 -5.76 -1.34
N ASN A 208 13.06 -6.90 -1.97
CA ASN A 208 12.16 -7.49 -2.96
C ASN A 208 10.80 -7.84 -2.34
N GLU A 209 10.78 -8.42 -1.14
CA GLU A 209 9.52 -8.70 -0.41
C GLU A 209 8.75 -7.41 -0.10
N ARG A 210 9.43 -6.37 0.40
CA ARG A 210 8.82 -5.07 0.69
C ARG A 210 8.22 -4.43 -0.56
N LYS A 211 8.92 -4.52 -1.70
CA LYS A 211 8.43 -4.04 -3.00
C LYS A 211 7.18 -4.80 -3.44
N GLN A 212 7.21 -6.13 -3.37
CA GLN A 212 6.04 -6.96 -3.69
C GLN A 212 4.85 -6.65 -2.79
N GLU A 213 5.08 -6.45 -1.50
CA GLU A 213 4.03 -6.06 -0.55
C GLU A 213 3.46 -4.68 -0.90
N LEU A 214 4.31 -3.71 -1.24
CA LEU A 214 3.88 -2.38 -1.66
C LEU A 214 3.04 -2.43 -2.93
N THR A 215 3.46 -3.19 -3.96
CA THR A 215 2.68 -3.39 -5.18
C THR A 215 1.33 -4.03 -4.88
N LYS A 216 1.30 -5.10 -4.08
CA LYS A 216 0.03 -5.75 -3.67
C LYS A 216 -0.89 -4.80 -2.91
N ARG A 217 -0.34 -3.97 -2.02
CA ARG A 217 -1.11 -2.97 -1.28
C ARG A 217 -1.72 -1.93 -2.22
N ASN A 218 -0.95 -1.44 -3.19
CA ASN A 218 -1.43 -0.49 -4.19
C ASN A 218 -2.51 -1.11 -5.10
N GLU A 219 -2.34 -2.37 -5.51
CA GLU A 219 -3.35 -3.12 -6.27
C GLU A 219 -4.64 -3.30 -5.48
N ILE A 220 -4.55 -3.76 -4.23
CA ILE A 220 -5.70 -3.93 -3.33
C ILE A 220 -6.42 -2.59 -3.10
N GLU A 221 -5.68 -1.49 -2.92
CA GLU A 221 -6.26 -0.17 -2.75
C GLU A 221 -7.03 0.24 -4.02
N GLY A 222 -6.45 0.05 -5.20
CA GLY A 222 -7.10 0.31 -6.49
C GLY A 222 -8.38 -0.52 -6.68
N GLU A 223 -8.33 -1.82 -6.39
CA GLU A 223 -9.50 -2.70 -6.45
C GLU A 223 -10.59 -2.29 -5.45
N PHE A 224 -10.20 -1.94 -4.23
CA PHE A 224 -11.12 -1.47 -3.20
C PHE A 224 -11.82 -0.17 -3.62
N LYS A 225 -11.08 0.81 -4.17
CA LYS A 225 -11.64 2.05 -4.73
C LYS A 225 -12.67 1.73 -5.82
N HIS A 226 -12.33 0.84 -6.76
CA HIS A 226 -13.23 0.43 -7.83
C HIS A 226 -14.52 -0.23 -7.30
N VAL A 227 -14.42 -1.11 -6.30
CA VAL A 227 -15.59 -1.74 -5.66
C VAL A 227 -16.49 -0.70 -4.99
N ILE A 228 -15.93 0.27 -4.26
CA ILE A 228 -16.72 1.35 -3.63
C ILE A 228 -17.52 2.10 -4.68
N TRP A 229 -16.88 2.49 -5.79
CA TRP A 229 -17.57 3.26 -6.83
C TRP A 229 -18.65 2.43 -7.52
N ASN A 230 -18.41 1.16 -7.81
CA ASN A 230 -19.44 0.29 -8.36
C ASN A 230 -20.64 0.14 -7.42
N VAL A 231 -20.43 0.07 -6.11
CA VAL A 231 -21.52 0.05 -5.12
C VAL A 231 -22.32 1.34 -5.18
N PHE A 232 -21.66 2.50 -5.23
CA PHE A 232 -22.33 3.79 -5.34
C PHE A 232 -23.12 3.95 -6.65
N ASP A 233 -22.51 3.61 -7.79
CA ASP A 233 -23.14 3.67 -9.11
C ASP A 233 -24.35 2.72 -9.17
N THR A 234 -24.26 1.52 -8.58
CA THR A 234 -25.37 0.58 -8.47
C THR A 234 -26.52 1.15 -7.65
N ILE A 235 -26.22 1.77 -6.50
CA ILE A 235 -27.23 2.40 -5.64
C ILE A 235 -27.97 3.52 -6.39
N GLU A 236 -27.26 4.30 -7.20
CA GLU A 236 -27.82 5.36 -8.04
C GLU A 236 -28.80 4.80 -9.07
N GLU A 237 -28.38 3.78 -9.84
CA GLU A 237 -29.25 3.11 -10.83
C GLU A 237 -30.54 2.58 -10.18
N PHE A 238 -30.42 1.95 -9.01
CA PHE A 238 -31.59 1.48 -8.26
C PHE A 238 -32.46 2.64 -7.75
N SER A 239 -31.86 3.72 -7.26
CA SER A 239 -32.58 4.90 -6.76
C SER A 239 -33.38 5.60 -7.86
N GLU A 240 -32.75 5.84 -9.02
CA GLU A 240 -33.40 6.50 -10.17
C GLU A 240 -34.63 5.73 -10.65
N SER A 241 -34.55 4.40 -10.69
CA SER A 241 -35.68 3.53 -11.09
C SER A 241 -36.92 3.66 -10.18
N ILE A 242 -36.75 4.13 -8.94
CA ILE A 242 -37.81 4.27 -7.94
C ILE A 242 -38.37 5.70 -7.90
N VAL A 243 -37.52 6.71 -8.18
CA VAL A 243 -37.85 8.14 -8.03
C VAL A 243 -38.82 8.66 -9.10
N GLU A 244 -38.91 8.02 -10.27
CA GLU A 244 -39.71 8.52 -11.38
C GLU A 244 -41.24 8.41 -11.16
N HIS A 245 -41.71 7.60 -10.19
CA HIS A 245 -43.15 7.32 -10.08
C HIS A 245 -43.89 7.75 -8.81
N GLU A 246 -43.29 7.92 -7.61
CA GLU A 246 -44.12 8.05 -6.38
C GLU A 246 -43.61 8.96 -5.25
N LYS A 247 -43.07 10.16 -5.55
CA LYS A 247 -42.64 11.13 -4.50
C LYS A 247 -43.71 11.42 -3.43
N LYS A 248 -44.99 11.52 -3.83
CA LYS A 248 -46.10 11.73 -2.90
C LYS A 248 -46.38 10.51 -2.02
N GLY A 249 -46.28 9.30 -2.57
CA GLY A 249 -46.46 8.05 -1.82
C GLY A 249 -45.40 7.90 -0.72
N ILE A 250 -44.14 8.21 -1.05
CA ILE A 250 -43.01 8.10 -0.10
C ILE A 250 -43.20 8.99 1.13
N TYR A 251 -43.66 10.23 0.94
CA TYR A 251 -43.90 11.15 2.05
C TYR A 251 -45.04 10.67 2.96
N LYS A 252 -46.14 10.13 2.39
CA LYS A 252 -47.23 9.51 3.16
C LYS A 252 -46.73 8.35 4.01
N ILE A 253 -45.91 7.47 3.42
CA ILE A 253 -45.31 6.34 4.13
C ILE A 253 -44.48 6.84 5.32
N GLY A 254 -43.70 7.89 5.14
CA GLY A 254 -42.95 8.52 6.23
C GLY A 254 -43.86 9.01 7.36
N LEU A 255 -44.90 9.78 7.04
CA LEU A 255 -45.83 10.31 8.05
C LEU A 255 -46.55 9.21 8.83
N ILE A 256 -47.06 8.19 8.14
CA ILE A 256 -47.73 7.04 8.77
C ILE A 256 -46.74 6.29 9.66
N SER A 257 -45.52 6.03 9.18
CA SER A 257 -44.48 5.34 9.96
C SER A 257 -44.10 6.13 11.22
N LYS A 258 -43.91 7.45 11.12
CA LYS A 258 -43.63 8.33 12.26
C LYS A 258 -44.72 8.22 13.32
N LYS A 259 -45.98 8.33 12.88
CA LYS A 259 -47.14 8.36 13.76
C LYS A 259 -47.36 7.00 14.43
N LEU A 260 -47.22 5.91 13.67
CA LEU A 260 -47.26 4.54 14.18
C LEU A 260 -46.18 4.29 15.24
N ALA A 261 -44.95 4.76 15.01
CA ALA A 261 -43.87 4.64 15.99
C ALA A 261 -44.20 5.36 17.31
N GLY A 262 -44.79 6.56 17.23
CA GLY A 262 -45.28 7.28 18.41
C GLY A 262 -46.30 6.47 19.20
N PHE A 263 -47.26 5.82 18.54
CA PHE A 263 -48.23 4.95 19.20
C PHE A 263 -47.62 3.67 19.77
N CYS A 264 -46.59 3.12 19.12
CA CYS A 264 -45.80 2.01 19.64
C CYS A 264 -44.88 2.39 20.83
N GLY A 265 -44.90 3.65 21.28
CA GLY A 265 -44.15 4.13 22.45
C GLY A 265 -42.72 4.60 22.15
N PHE A 266 -42.38 4.86 20.88
CA PHE A 266 -41.08 5.42 20.52
C PHE A 266 -40.97 6.87 20.99
N LYS A 267 -39.74 7.31 21.33
CA LYS A 267 -39.48 8.72 21.64
C LYS A 267 -39.62 9.55 20.38
N GLU A 268 -39.97 10.84 20.52
CA GLU A 268 -40.13 11.74 19.37
C GLU A 268 -38.91 11.77 18.44
N GLN A 269 -37.70 11.69 19.01
CA GLN A 269 -36.46 11.63 18.23
C GLN A 269 -36.36 10.34 17.39
N ASP A 270 -36.74 9.19 17.96
CA ASP A 270 -36.68 7.91 17.27
C ASP A 270 -37.78 7.81 16.19
N SER A 271 -38.96 8.37 16.45
CA SER A 271 -40.03 8.53 15.46
C SER A 271 -39.59 9.43 14.31
N LEU A 272 -38.86 10.52 14.58
CA LEU A 272 -38.30 11.39 13.55
C LEU A 272 -37.20 10.69 12.74
N ASN A 273 -36.35 9.89 13.39
CA ASN A 273 -35.35 9.08 12.69
C ASN A 273 -36.01 8.07 11.76
N LEU A 274 -37.11 7.44 12.19
CA LEU A 274 -37.89 6.51 11.36
C LEU A 274 -38.54 7.22 10.16
N PHE A 275 -39.03 8.43 10.36
CA PHE A 275 -39.52 9.28 9.28
C PHE A 275 -38.42 9.55 8.23
N ASN A 276 -37.25 10.02 8.68
CA ASN A 276 -36.12 10.32 7.80
C ASN A 276 -35.66 9.07 7.04
N TYR A 277 -35.61 7.91 7.71
CA TYR A 277 -35.27 6.64 7.09
C TYR A 277 -36.32 6.17 6.07
N SER A 278 -37.61 6.43 6.32
CA SER A 278 -38.70 6.06 5.41
C SER A 278 -38.62 6.78 4.08
N ILE A 279 -38.22 8.05 4.09
CA ILE A 279 -38.19 8.94 2.93
C ILE A 279 -36.82 8.99 2.23
N ILE A 280 -35.81 8.27 2.75
CA ILE A 280 -34.40 8.38 2.33
C ILE A 280 -34.21 8.20 0.82
N HIS A 281 -34.95 7.29 0.18
CA HIS A 281 -34.89 7.04 -1.27
C HIS A 281 -35.69 8.05 -2.12
N GLY A 282 -36.60 8.82 -1.52
CA GLY A 282 -37.36 9.87 -2.21
C GLY A 282 -36.78 11.28 -2.07
N VAL A 283 -35.97 11.51 -1.02
CA VAL A 283 -35.39 12.83 -0.68
C VAL A 283 -33.92 12.94 -1.11
N HIS A 284 -33.17 11.84 -1.16
CA HIS A 284 -31.77 11.88 -1.59
C HIS A 284 -31.60 11.87 -3.11
N GLN A 285 -32.24 12.81 -3.81
CA GLN A 285 -31.85 13.17 -5.18
C GLN A 285 -30.44 13.76 -5.23
N ASP A 286 -29.94 14.31 -4.12
CA ASP A 286 -28.59 14.86 -3.98
C ASP A 286 -27.53 13.80 -3.63
N PHE A 287 -27.90 12.51 -3.55
CA PHE A 287 -26.92 11.42 -3.63
C PHE A 287 -26.46 11.27 -5.08
N SER A 288 -26.16 12.38 -5.77
CA SER A 288 -25.52 12.28 -7.08
C SER A 288 -24.13 11.68 -6.85
N THR A 289 -23.91 10.55 -7.51
CA THR A 289 -22.64 9.82 -7.49
C THR A 289 -21.86 9.99 -8.78
N HIS A 290 -22.38 10.82 -9.70
CA HIS A 290 -21.65 11.44 -10.80
C HIS A 290 -20.59 12.45 -10.30
N LEU A 291 -19.70 11.96 -9.46
CA LEU A 291 -18.47 12.61 -9.08
C LEU A 291 -17.48 12.42 -10.22
N GLY A 292 -16.88 13.51 -10.69
CA GLY A 292 -15.73 13.42 -11.58
C GLY A 292 -14.57 12.69 -10.90
N THR A 293 -13.60 12.18 -11.66
CA THR A 293 -12.45 11.43 -11.13
C THR A 293 -11.72 12.18 -10.00
N GLU A 294 -11.58 13.50 -10.13
CA GLU A 294 -10.95 14.36 -9.12
C GLU A 294 -11.76 14.42 -7.82
N GLN A 295 -13.08 14.48 -7.91
CA GLN A 295 -13.96 14.48 -6.74
C GLN A 295 -14.01 13.11 -6.06
N LYS A 296 -13.85 12.03 -6.83
CA LYS A 296 -13.72 10.66 -6.31
C LYS A 296 -12.46 10.52 -5.45
N GLU A 297 -11.31 10.98 -5.93
CA GLU A 297 -10.06 10.96 -5.14
C GLU A 297 -10.15 11.85 -3.89
N LEU A 298 -10.68 13.09 -4.01
CA LEU A 298 -10.87 13.96 -2.85
C LEU A 298 -11.79 13.35 -1.77
N LEU A 299 -12.81 12.58 -2.18
CA LEU A 299 -13.70 11.88 -1.24
C LEU A 299 -12.99 10.71 -0.55
N LEU A 300 -12.06 10.04 -1.23
CA LEU A 300 -11.29 8.93 -0.66
C LEU A 300 -10.30 9.43 0.40
N ASP A 301 -9.77 10.65 0.21
CA ASP A 301 -8.89 11.31 1.18
C ASP A 301 -9.66 11.83 2.42
N ASP A 302 -10.96 12.15 2.29
CA ASP A 302 -11.82 12.54 3.41
C ASP A 302 -12.60 11.34 3.97
N TYR A 303 -11.99 10.68 4.96
CA TYR A 303 -12.61 9.54 5.66
C TYR A 303 -13.99 9.85 6.24
N GLN A 304 -14.24 11.07 6.74
CA GLN A 304 -15.53 11.41 7.34
C GLN A 304 -16.64 11.49 6.28
N GLN A 305 -16.35 12.12 5.15
CA GLN A 305 -17.29 12.20 4.04
C GLN A 305 -17.54 10.83 3.39
N LEU A 306 -16.49 10.03 3.20
CA LEU A 306 -16.63 8.66 2.69
C LEU A 306 -17.51 7.82 3.63
N LYS A 307 -17.24 7.87 4.94
CA LYS A 307 -18.04 7.15 5.95
C LYS A 307 -19.50 7.59 5.95
N TYR A 308 -19.76 8.89 5.80
CA TYR A 308 -21.12 9.41 5.67
C TYR A 308 -21.82 8.85 4.43
N LYS A 309 -21.19 8.93 3.24
CA LYS A 309 -21.76 8.39 2.00
C LYS A 309 -22.00 6.89 2.07
N LEU A 310 -21.07 6.11 2.65
CA LEU A 310 -21.22 4.66 2.83
C LEU A 310 -22.40 4.33 3.75
N ASN A 311 -22.55 5.03 4.88
CA ASN A 311 -23.67 4.82 5.80
C ASN A 311 -25.01 5.17 5.15
N THR A 312 -25.06 6.30 4.43
CA THR A 312 -26.26 6.73 3.69
C THR A 312 -26.61 5.73 2.60
N GLY A 313 -25.62 5.27 1.82
CA GLY A 313 -25.78 4.25 0.79
C GLY A 313 -26.31 2.92 1.35
N ASN A 314 -25.76 2.45 2.49
CA ASN A 314 -26.26 1.25 3.16
C ASN A 314 -27.73 1.38 3.60
N ASN A 315 -28.09 2.53 4.20
CA ASN A 315 -29.48 2.80 4.59
C ASN A 315 -30.41 2.86 3.36
N LEU A 316 -29.93 3.45 2.25
CA LEU A 316 -30.66 3.52 1.00
C LEU A 316 -30.92 2.12 0.42
N ILE A 317 -29.91 1.24 0.33
CA ILE A 317 -30.06 -0.16 -0.10
C ILE A 317 -31.10 -0.89 0.75
N ARG A 318 -31.00 -0.80 2.08
CA ARG A 318 -31.94 -1.49 2.99
C ARG A 318 -33.37 -1.00 2.77
N ARG A 319 -33.56 0.31 2.58
CA ARG A 319 -34.88 0.88 2.33
C ARG A 319 -35.45 0.47 0.98
N ILE A 320 -34.63 0.45 -0.07
CA ILE A 320 -35.00 0.00 -1.42
C ILE A 320 -35.42 -1.48 -1.39
N ARG A 321 -34.64 -2.34 -0.73
CA ARG A 321 -34.98 -3.77 -0.54
C ARG A 321 -36.34 -3.93 0.14
N LEU A 322 -36.61 -3.15 1.20
CA LEU A 322 -37.90 -3.16 1.89
C LEU A 322 -39.06 -2.73 0.99
N SER A 323 -38.86 -1.73 0.14
CA SER A 323 -39.87 -1.25 -0.81
C SER A 323 -40.17 -2.28 -1.90
N ASN A 324 -39.13 -2.86 -2.51
CA ASN A 324 -39.26 -3.93 -3.51
C ASN A 324 -40.01 -5.13 -2.93
N LYS A 325 -39.66 -5.51 -1.69
CA LYS A 325 -40.35 -6.54 -0.94
C LYS A 325 -41.83 -6.26 -0.75
N CYS A 326 -42.19 -5.03 -0.37
CA CYS A 326 -43.59 -4.63 -0.26
C CYS A 326 -44.33 -4.74 -1.61
N ASN A 327 -43.69 -4.28 -2.69
CA ASN A 327 -44.24 -4.35 -4.04
C ASN A 327 -44.47 -5.78 -4.50
N GLU A 328 -43.52 -6.69 -4.31
CA GLU A 328 -43.65 -8.11 -4.64
C GLU A 328 -44.75 -8.79 -3.82
N MET A 329 -44.79 -8.51 -2.51
CA MET A 329 -45.79 -9.05 -1.59
C MET A 329 -47.22 -8.68 -2.03
N VAL A 330 -47.47 -7.39 -2.31
CA VAL A 330 -48.78 -6.93 -2.77
C VAL A 330 -49.07 -7.42 -4.19
N ARG A 331 -48.11 -7.35 -5.11
CA ARG A 331 -48.29 -7.80 -6.50
C ARG A 331 -48.66 -9.28 -6.58
N SER A 332 -47.94 -10.14 -5.86
CA SER A 332 -48.21 -11.59 -5.81
C SER A 332 -49.65 -11.90 -5.35
N ARG A 333 -50.16 -11.13 -4.37
CA ARG A 333 -51.53 -11.25 -3.89
C ARG A 333 -52.58 -10.98 -4.98
N PHE A 334 -52.34 -10.02 -5.88
CA PHE A 334 -53.29 -9.63 -6.93
C PHE A 334 -53.08 -10.37 -8.26
N GLU A 335 -51.88 -10.88 -8.54
CA GLU A 335 -51.58 -11.64 -9.77
C GLU A 335 -51.74 -13.17 -9.62
N SER A 336 -52.18 -13.67 -8.45
CA SER A 336 -52.54 -15.08 -8.19
C SER A 336 -51.40 -16.11 -8.33
N TRP A 337 -50.16 -15.76 -7.99
CA TRP A 337 -49.07 -16.73 -7.81
C TRP A 337 -49.16 -17.42 -6.44
N ILE A 338 -48.98 -18.75 -6.38
CA ILE A 338 -49.05 -19.54 -5.13
C ILE A 338 -47.92 -19.14 -4.17
N ILE A 339 -48.31 -18.79 -2.94
CA ILE A 339 -47.60 -17.94 -1.95
C ILE A 339 -46.62 -18.73 -1.02
N SER A 340 -46.32 -20.01 -1.23
CA SER A 340 -45.92 -20.83 -0.07
C SER A 340 -44.43 -20.88 0.34
N GLN A 341 -43.45 -20.77 -0.57
CA GLN A 341 -42.03 -20.96 -0.23
C GLN A 341 -41.20 -19.66 -0.13
N THR A 342 -41.37 -18.73 -1.06
CA THR A 342 -40.67 -17.42 -1.05
C THR A 342 -41.02 -16.58 0.18
N PHE A 343 -42.22 -16.78 0.75
CA PHE A 343 -42.78 -15.97 1.84
C PHE A 343 -42.36 -16.37 3.26
N LYS A 344 -41.85 -17.59 3.47
CA LYS A 344 -41.22 -17.94 4.77
C LYS A 344 -39.86 -17.27 4.96
N GLN A 345 -39.10 -17.05 3.89
CA GLN A 345 -37.86 -16.26 3.91
C GLN A 345 -38.15 -14.76 4.14
N LEU A 346 -39.29 -14.26 3.65
CA LEU A 346 -39.70 -12.86 3.80
C LEU A 346 -39.89 -12.42 5.26
N LYS A 347 -40.31 -13.30 6.18
CA LYS A 347 -40.45 -12.97 7.62
C LYS A 347 -39.10 -12.97 8.37
N SER A 348 -38.09 -13.70 7.89
CA SER A 348 -36.84 -13.93 8.61
C SER A 348 -35.76 -12.85 8.41
N GLU A 349 -35.78 -12.08 7.31
CA GLU A 349 -34.65 -11.21 6.95
C GLU A 349 -34.75 -9.75 7.41
N ASP A 350 -35.93 -9.26 7.84
CA ASP A 350 -36.14 -7.85 8.24
C ASP A 350 -37.02 -7.72 9.51
N SER A 351 -36.60 -8.35 10.62
CA SER A 351 -37.43 -8.50 11.83
C SER A 351 -37.44 -7.28 12.78
N THR A 352 -36.69 -6.22 12.48
CA THR A 352 -36.68 -5.01 13.34
C THR A 352 -38.05 -4.34 13.33
N LYS A 353 -38.54 -3.90 14.50
CA LYS A 353 -39.84 -3.23 14.63
C LYS A 353 -39.94 -2.00 13.71
N GLU A 354 -38.84 -1.27 13.52
CA GLU A 354 -38.71 -0.13 12.62
C GLU A 354 -39.06 -0.50 11.18
N ASN A 355 -38.41 -1.52 10.63
CA ASN A 355 -38.68 -1.99 9.27
C ASN A 355 -40.11 -2.51 9.12
N GLN A 356 -40.67 -3.16 10.15
CA GLN A 356 -42.05 -3.64 10.09
C GLN A 356 -43.08 -2.51 10.13
N MET A 357 -42.84 -1.45 10.90
CA MET A 357 -43.68 -0.25 10.89
C MET A 357 -43.69 0.41 9.50
N ILE A 358 -42.51 0.52 8.87
CA ILE A 358 -42.40 1.06 7.51
C ILE A 358 -43.08 0.15 6.50
N LEU A 359 -42.85 -1.16 6.59
CA LEU A 359 -43.48 -2.14 5.70
C LEU A 359 -45.01 -2.10 5.81
N LEU A 360 -45.56 -1.96 7.02
CA LEU A 360 -47.00 -1.87 7.24
C LEU A 360 -47.56 -0.57 6.64
N ALA A 361 -46.90 0.56 6.89
CA ALA A 361 -47.27 1.85 6.32
C ALA A 361 -47.24 1.81 4.78
N GLU A 362 -46.18 1.24 4.20
CA GLU A 362 -46.00 1.09 2.77
C GLU A 362 -47.02 0.13 2.15
N THR A 363 -47.32 -0.98 2.81
CA THR A 363 -48.37 -1.92 2.36
C THR A 363 -49.73 -1.23 2.34
N TYR A 364 -50.05 -0.47 3.39
CA TYR A 364 -51.30 0.29 3.46
C TYR A 364 -51.41 1.32 2.32
N VAL A 365 -50.39 2.15 2.13
CA VAL A 365 -50.35 3.15 1.06
C VAL A 365 -50.45 2.46 -0.31
N LEU A 366 -49.65 1.41 -0.52
CA LEU A 366 -49.62 0.65 -1.76
C LEU A 366 -50.98 0.02 -2.08
N LEU A 367 -51.69 -0.53 -1.09
CA LEU A 367 -53.04 -1.09 -1.25
C LEU A 367 -54.05 -0.04 -1.69
N ARG A 368 -53.91 1.19 -1.21
CA ARG A 368 -54.78 2.31 -1.55
C ARG A 368 -54.43 2.98 -2.87
N ASP A 369 -53.17 2.90 -3.31
CA ASP A 369 -52.73 3.45 -4.59
C ASP A 369 -53.19 2.62 -5.80
N LYS A 370 -53.31 3.27 -6.96
CA LYS A 370 -53.60 2.59 -8.24
C LYS A 370 -52.30 2.05 -8.83
N LYS A 371 -52.29 0.78 -9.24
CA LYS A 371 -51.16 0.14 -9.93
C LYS A 371 -51.64 -0.54 -11.22
N SER A 372 -50.70 -0.97 -12.07
CA SER A 372 -51.02 -1.68 -13.31
C SER A 372 -51.79 -2.99 -13.06
N TYR A 373 -51.46 -3.69 -11.97
CA TYR A 373 -52.02 -4.99 -11.60
C TYR A 373 -53.19 -4.91 -10.61
N LYS A 374 -53.56 -3.73 -10.09
CA LYS A 374 -54.69 -3.58 -9.15
C LYS A 374 -55.33 -2.19 -9.16
N LYS A 375 -56.63 -2.14 -8.81
CA LYS A 375 -57.35 -0.88 -8.55
C LYS A 375 -57.02 -0.35 -7.14
N ALA A 376 -57.17 0.96 -6.97
CA ALA A 376 -57.10 1.62 -5.66
C ALA A 376 -58.20 1.08 -4.74
N LEU A 377 -57.83 0.68 -3.51
CA LEU A 377 -58.78 0.22 -2.50
C LEU A 377 -59.26 1.38 -1.63
N THR A 378 -60.52 1.30 -1.17
CA THR A 378 -61.02 2.20 -0.12
C THR A 378 -60.36 1.86 1.21
N HIS A 379 -60.34 2.81 2.15
CA HIS A 379 -59.78 2.60 3.49
C HIS A 379 -60.26 1.29 4.14
N VAL A 380 -61.58 1.09 4.22
CA VAL A 380 -62.20 -0.11 4.80
C VAL A 380 -61.71 -1.41 4.13
N LYS A 381 -61.55 -1.40 2.80
CA LYS A 381 -61.07 -2.58 2.06
C LYS A 381 -59.58 -2.82 2.28
N ALA A 382 -58.77 -1.76 2.35
CA ALA A 382 -57.34 -1.86 2.59
C ALA A 382 -57.06 -2.42 4.00
N VAL A 383 -57.77 -1.92 5.02
CA VAL A 383 -57.66 -2.44 6.39
C VAL A 383 -58.09 -3.91 6.44
N LYS A 384 -59.17 -4.27 5.77
CA LYS A 384 -59.62 -5.67 5.69
C LYS A 384 -58.57 -6.58 5.04
N GLU A 385 -57.96 -6.16 3.94
CA GLU A 385 -56.88 -6.92 3.29
C GLU A 385 -55.66 -7.09 4.19
N LEU A 386 -55.27 -6.03 4.94
CA LEU A 386 -54.18 -6.11 5.92
C LEU A 386 -54.46 -7.19 6.97
N THR A 387 -55.67 -7.24 7.52
CA THR A 387 -56.07 -8.21 8.56
C THR A 387 -56.24 -9.62 8.02
N ASP A 388 -56.86 -9.78 6.84
CA ASP A 388 -57.23 -11.10 6.31
C ASP A 388 -56.05 -11.79 5.62
N ASN A 389 -55.23 -11.03 4.88
CA ASN A 389 -54.24 -11.59 3.96
C ASN A 389 -52.79 -11.21 4.27
N PHE A 390 -52.53 -10.08 4.94
CA PHE A 390 -51.15 -9.64 5.23
C PHE A 390 -50.74 -9.74 6.70
N ASN A 391 -51.64 -10.13 7.60
CA ASN A 391 -51.40 -10.17 9.05
C ASN A 391 -50.10 -10.88 9.46
N HIS A 392 -49.77 -11.98 8.79
CA HIS A 392 -48.64 -12.84 9.10
C HIS A 392 -47.28 -12.22 8.80
N PHE A 393 -47.24 -11.11 8.05
CA PHE A 393 -46.01 -10.37 7.73
C PHE A 393 -45.57 -9.37 8.81
N PHE A 394 -46.48 -9.04 9.74
CA PHE A 394 -46.24 -8.00 10.74
C PHE A 394 -46.14 -8.63 12.14
N ASP A 395 -45.43 -7.96 13.05
CA ASP A 395 -45.51 -8.24 14.48
C ASP A 395 -46.91 -7.85 14.99
N ASP A 396 -47.48 -8.72 15.83
CA ASP A 396 -48.86 -8.58 16.32
C ASP A 396 -49.06 -7.25 17.07
N ASN A 397 -48.05 -6.74 17.77
CA ASN A 397 -48.12 -5.45 18.46
C ASN A 397 -48.15 -4.28 17.47
N VAL A 398 -47.32 -4.34 16.42
CA VAL A 398 -47.29 -3.29 15.39
C VAL A 398 -48.61 -3.26 14.62
N LEU A 399 -49.14 -4.43 14.26
CA LEU A 399 -50.40 -4.53 13.54
C LEU A 399 -51.59 -4.12 14.41
N SER A 400 -51.69 -4.60 15.65
CA SER A 400 -52.77 -4.20 16.57
C SER A 400 -52.78 -2.69 16.82
N THR A 401 -51.62 -2.10 17.11
CA THR A 401 -51.49 -0.65 17.28
C THR A 401 -51.95 0.11 16.03
N PHE A 402 -51.62 -0.41 14.84
CA PHE A 402 -52.08 0.20 13.58
C PHE A 402 -53.60 0.13 13.45
N LEU A 403 -54.20 -1.01 13.77
CA LEU A 403 -55.64 -1.22 13.71
C LEU A 403 -56.38 -0.34 14.72
N ASP A 404 -55.89 -0.21 15.95
CA ASP A 404 -56.52 0.62 16.98
C ASP A 404 -56.60 2.11 16.58
N HIS A 405 -55.67 2.56 15.74
CA HIS A 405 -55.56 3.96 15.30
C HIS A 405 -55.77 4.15 13.79
N HIS A 406 -56.42 3.18 13.11
CA HIS A 406 -56.49 3.16 11.64
C HIS A 406 -57.12 4.41 11.01
N ILE A 407 -58.04 5.07 11.74
CA ILE A 407 -58.72 6.31 11.30
C ILE A 407 -57.72 7.46 11.16
N GLU A 408 -56.72 7.55 12.04
CA GLU A 408 -55.70 8.61 11.92
C GLU A 408 -54.84 8.42 10.66
N PHE A 409 -54.55 7.18 10.28
CA PHE A 409 -53.82 6.90 9.04
C PHE A 409 -54.66 7.14 7.78
N GLU A 410 -55.99 7.00 7.87
CA GLU A 410 -56.89 7.43 6.80
C GLU A 410 -56.77 8.92 6.54
N ILE A 411 -56.83 9.73 7.61
CA ILE A 411 -56.71 11.18 7.54
C ILE A 411 -55.37 11.58 6.94
N ILE A 412 -54.27 10.94 7.35
CA ILE A 412 -52.92 11.20 6.79
C ILE A 412 -52.88 10.89 5.29
N TYR A 413 -53.51 9.80 4.86
CA TYR A 413 -53.52 9.37 3.47
C TYR A 413 -54.32 10.31 2.56
N GLU A 414 -55.48 10.81 3.02
CA GLU A 414 -56.37 11.68 2.23
C GLU A 414 -55.85 13.13 2.14
N ASN A 415 -55.16 13.60 3.17
CA ASN A 415 -54.72 15.00 3.26
C ASN A 415 -53.36 15.28 2.61
N ASN A 416 -52.65 14.25 2.15
CA ASN A 416 -51.35 14.35 1.48
C ASN A 416 -51.39 13.58 0.17
#